data_AF-A0A924J4L6-F1
#
_entry.id   AF-A0A924J4L6-F1
#
_cell.length_a   1.000
_cell.length_b   1.000
_cell.length_c   1.000
_cell.angle_alpha   90.00
_cell.angle_beta   90.00
_cell.angle_gamma   90.00
#
_symmetry.space_group_name_H-M   'P 1'
#
loop_
_entity.id
_entity.type
_entity.pdbx_description
1 polymer ?
#
loop_
_entity_poly.entity_id
_entity_poly.type
_entity_poly.pdbx_seq_one_letter_code
_entity_poly.pdbx_strand_id
1 'polypeptide(L)'
;MTDERAELTAEPQTTAASTAVAAQDAALNPRFYTTDFDEMNKLDFSSMREQWDAMVAEFKSDPNRYHFKRTEEFDADFSTLPPKLRQEFVDFLISSVTAEFSGCILYAEIKKR
;
A
#
# COMPACT_ATOMS: atom_id res chain seq x y z
N MET A 1 -35.10 -23.03 -7.03
CA MET A 1 -33.73 -22.50 -7.21
C MET A 1 -33.54 -21.48 -6.11
N THR A 2 -33.01 -21.94 -4.98
CA THR A 2 -32.88 -21.17 -3.75
C THR A 2 -31.79 -20.12 -3.94
N ASP A 3 -32.17 -18.85 -3.82
CA ASP A 3 -31.26 -17.70 -3.84
C ASP A 3 -30.58 -17.63 -2.48
N GLU A 4 -29.47 -18.35 -2.36
CA GLU A 4 -28.57 -18.30 -1.22
C GLU A 4 -27.52 -17.22 -1.51
N ARG A 5 -27.93 -15.95 -1.38
CA ARG A 5 -27.00 -14.82 -1.32
C ARG A 5 -27.03 -14.27 0.08
N ALA A 6 -26.04 -14.71 0.84
CA ALA A 6 -25.76 -14.33 2.21
C ALA A 6 -26.06 -12.86 2.48
N GLU A 7 -26.88 -12.63 3.50
CA GLU A 7 -27.06 -11.37 4.20
C GLU A 7 -25.67 -10.84 4.60
N LEU A 8 -25.13 -9.90 3.83
CA LEU A 8 -23.86 -9.26 4.12
C LEU A 8 -24.14 -8.16 5.15
N THR A 9 -24.12 -8.56 6.42
CA THR A 9 -24.22 -7.65 7.56
C THR A 9 -23.09 -6.63 7.48
N ALA A 10 -23.46 -5.35 7.45
CA ALA A 10 -22.52 -4.22 7.48
C ALA A 10 -21.82 -4.18 8.85
N GLU A 11 -20.67 -4.82 8.95
CA GLU A 11 -19.83 -4.80 10.13
C GLU A 11 -19.25 -3.38 10.37
N PRO A 12 -19.18 -2.91 11.63
CA PRO A 12 -18.54 -1.66 11.96
C PRO A 12 -17.04 -1.75 11.66
N GLN A 13 -16.59 -0.97 10.68
CA GLN A 13 -15.20 -0.96 10.19
C GLN A 13 -14.28 -0.30 11.23
N THR A 14 -13.87 -1.08 12.25
CA THR A 14 -12.86 -0.68 13.21
C THR A 14 -11.46 -0.83 12.59
N THR A 15 -10.49 -0.03 13.04
CA THR A 15 -9.09 -0.17 12.61
C THR A 15 -8.56 -1.58 12.82
N ALA A 16 -9.00 -2.27 13.88
CA ALA A 16 -8.63 -3.65 14.16
C ALA A 16 -9.13 -4.63 13.09
N ALA A 17 -10.36 -4.44 12.59
CA ALA A 17 -10.92 -5.26 11.50
C ALA A 17 -10.16 -5.04 10.18
N SER A 18 -9.82 -3.79 9.84
CA SER A 18 -9.02 -3.50 8.64
C SER A 18 -7.61 -4.08 8.71
N THR A 19 -6.98 -4.08 9.89
CA THR A 19 -5.66 -4.71 10.08
C THR A 19 -5.75 -6.23 9.94
N ALA A 20 -6.83 -6.86 10.43
CA ALA A 20 -7.04 -8.28 10.27
C ALA A 20 -7.16 -8.68 8.78
N VAL A 21 -7.86 -7.88 7.97
CA VAL A 21 -7.96 -8.08 6.51
C VAL A 21 -6.59 -7.94 5.84
N ALA A 22 -5.81 -6.91 6.18
CA ALA A 22 -4.47 -6.70 5.63
C ALA A 22 -3.47 -7.82 5.95
N ALA A 23 -3.68 -8.56 7.05
CA ALA A 23 -2.82 -9.66 7.46
C ALA A 23 -3.18 -11.01 6.79
N GLN A 24 -4.29 -11.09 6.05
CA GLN A 24 -4.70 -12.33 5.38
C GLN A 24 -3.83 -12.63 4.17
N ASP A 25 -3.50 -13.91 3.98
CA ASP A 25 -2.74 -14.37 2.83
C ASP A 25 -3.69 -14.64 1.65
N ALA A 26 -3.72 -13.74 0.67
CA ALA A 26 -4.55 -13.84 -0.53
C ALA A 26 -3.74 -13.47 -1.77
N ALA A 27 -4.18 -13.92 -2.95
CA ALA A 27 -3.44 -13.73 -4.20
C ALA A 27 -3.18 -12.26 -4.56
N LEU A 28 -4.07 -11.36 -4.14
CA LEU A 28 -3.99 -9.92 -4.40
C LEU A 28 -3.53 -9.11 -3.18
N ASN A 29 -3.27 -9.76 -2.04
CA ASN A 29 -2.82 -9.07 -0.84
C ASN A 29 -1.31 -8.84 -0.89
N PRO A 30 -0.83 -7.63 -0.52
CA PRO A 30 0.59 -7.36 -0.39
C PRO A 30 1.20 -8.28 0.68
N ARG A 31 2.39 -8.82 0.40
CA ARG A 31 3.14 -9.63 1.37
C ARG A 31 4.12 -8.77 2.14
N PHE A 32 4.30 -9.07 3.43
CA PHE A 32 5.34 -8.51 4.25
C PHE A 32 6.61 -9.33 4.11
N TYR A 33 7.67 -8.70 3.58
CA TYR A 33 8.99 -9.32 3.43
C TYR A 33 9.94 -8.81 4.50
N THR A 34 10.88 -9.66 4.91
CA THR A 34 12.04 -9.24 5.71
C THR A 34 13.24 -9.12 4.78
N THR A 35 13.94 -8.00 4.88
CA THR A 35 15.12 -7.73 4.05
C THR A 35 16.38 -8.29 4.71
N ASP A 36 17.13 -9.09 3.95
CA ASP A 36 18.50 -9.45 4.30
C ASP A 36 19.46 -8.35 3.82
N PHE A 37 19.89 -7.52 4.75
CA PHE A 37 20.77 -6.39 4.46
C PHE A 37 22.20 -6.83 4.10
N ASP A 38 22.67 -7.95 4.64
CA ASP A 38 24.02 -8.43 4.36
C ASP A 38 24.11 -8.97 2.93
N GLU A 39 23.06 -9.66 2.45
CA GLU A 39 22.95 -10.06 1.05
C GLU A 39 22.75 -8.86 0.12
N MET A 40 21.90 -7.89 0.47
CA MET A 40 21.74 -6.67 -0.34
C MET A 40 23.05 -5.88 -0.51
N ASN A 41 23.87 -5.78 0.53
CA ASN A 41 25.14 -5.04 0.49
C ASN A 41 26.21 -5.72 -0.38
N LYS A 42 26.05 -7.01 -0.70
CA LYS A 42 26.97 -7.74 -1.61
C LYS A 42 26.69 -7.47 -3.08
N LEU A 43 25.56 -6.84 -3.41
CA LEU A 43 25.20 -6.53 -4.79
C LEU A 43 26.18 -5.51 -5.38
N ASP A 44 26.83 -5.88 -6.49
CA ASP A 44 27.72 -4.99 -7.23
C ASP A 44 27.02 -4.47 -8.50
N PHE A 45 26.89 -3.15 -8.57
CA PHE A 45 26.30 -2.44 -9.72
C PHE A 45 27.37 -1.73 -10.58
N SER A 46 28.65 -2.06 -10.39
CA SER A 46 29.79 -1.44 -11.10
C SER A 46 29.64 -1.41 -12.62
N SER A 47 29.07 -2.47 -13.21
CA SER A 47 28.83 -2.58 -14.65
C SER A 47 27.73 -1.66 -15.19
N MET A 48 26.89 -1.09 -14.32
CA MET A 48 25.71 -0.27 -14.66
C MET A 48 25.71 1.07 -13.91
N ARG A 49 26.89 1.61 -13.59
CA ARG A 49 26.98 2.80 -12.74
C ARG A 49 26.34 4.04 -13.34
N GLU A 50 26.42 4.19 -14.66
CA GLU A 50 25.80 5.31 -15.36
C GLU A 50 24.27 5.29 -15.19
N GLN A 51 23.63 4.13 -15.39
CA GLN A 51 22.19 3.96 -15.22
C GLN A 51 21.77 4.15 -13.76
N TRP A 52 22.58 3.63 -12.82
CA TRP A 52 22.34 3.81 -11.40
C TRP A 52 22.38 5.28 -10.99
N ASP A 53 23.41 6.02 -11.43
CA ASP A 53 23.56 7.44 -11.09
C ASP A 53 22.45 8.30 -11.71
N ALA A 54 22.02 7.97 -12.93
CA ALA A 54 20.87 8.60 -13.56
C ALA A 54 19.58 8.36 -12.77
N MET A 55 19.32 7.11 -12.34
CA MET A 55 18.16 6.77 -11.50
C MET A 55 18.21 7.52 -10.17
N VAL A 56 19.36 7.54 -9.47
CA VAL A 56 19.51 8.27 -8.21
C VAL A 56 19.30 9.78 -8.39
N ALA A 57 19.77 10.35 -9.50
CA ALA A 57 19.55 11.75 -9.82
C ALA A 57 18.06 12.06 -10.05
N GLU A 58 17.32 11.19 -10.75
CA GLU A 58 15.88 11.31 -10.94
C GLU A 58 15.13 11.31 -9.60
N PHE A 59 15.40 10.31 -8.74
CA PHE A 59 14.80 10.22 -7.40
C PHE A 59 15.09 11.46 -6.55
N LYS A 60 16.30 12.04 -6.65
CA LYS A 60 16.66 13.27 -5.93
C LYS A 60 15.94 14.50 -6.47
N SER A 61 15.75 14.58 -7.78
CA SER A 61 15.05 15.71 -8.41
C SER A 61 13.56 15.73 -8.09
N ASP A 62 12.97 14.55 -7.84
CA ASP A 62 11.57 14.34 -7.44
C ASP A 62 10.60 15.32 -8.15
N PRO A 63 10.50 15.24 -9.50
CA PRO A 63 9.66 16.15 -10.26
C PRO A 63 8.17 16.00 -9.88
N ASN A 64 7.79 14.85 -9.33
CA ASN A 64 6.43 14.51 -8.94
C ASN A 64 6.10 14.91 -7.48
N ARG A 65 7.00 15.58 -6.77
CA ARG A 65 6.83 15.96 -5.35
C ARG A 65 5.49 16.62 -5.03
N TYR A 66 4.94 17.39 -5.98
CA TYR A 66 3.69 18.13 -5.82
C TYR A 66 2.57 17.60 -6.74
N HIS A 67 2.76 16.42 -7.33
CA HIS A 67 1.80 15.82 -8.27
C HIS A 67 0.51 15.41 -7.54
N PHE A 68 0.64 14.70 -6.42
CA PHE A 68 -0.50 14.32 -5.60
C PHE A 68 -0.84 15.42 -4.61
N LYS A 69 -2.01 16.03 -4.79
CA LYS A 69 -2.56 17.03 -3.87
C LYS A 69 -3.88 16.51 -3.33
N ARG A 70 -4.01 16.52 -2.01
CA ARG A 70 -5.31 16.37 -1.37
C ARG A 70 -6.07 17.67 -1.58
N THR A 71 -7.19 17.58 -2.27
CA THR A 71 -8.08 18.70 -2.56
C THR A 71 -9.34 18.58 -1.69
N GLU A 72 -10.20 19.61 -1.72
CA GLU A 72 -11.45 19.65 -0.93
C GLU A 72 -12.42 18.52 -1.32
N GLU A 73 -12.33 17.99 -2.56
CA GLU A 73 -13.13 16.84 -2.97
C GLU A 73 -12.86 15.59 -2.12
N PHE A 74 -11.69 15.49 -1.48
CA PHE A 74 -11.35 14.35 -0.63
C PHE A 74 -12.03 14.44 0.76
N ASP A 75 -12.60 15.58 1.12
CA ASP A 75 -13.32 15.77 2.39
C ASP A 75 -14.82 15.45 2.26
N ALA A 76 -15.24 14.88 1.14
CA ALA A 76 -16.59 14.42 0.90
C ALA A 76 -17.02 13.29 1.86
N ASP A 77 -18.32 13.19 2.10
CA ASP A 77 -18.91 12.12 2.91
C ASP A 77 -19.13 10.84 2.08
N PHE A 78 -18.15 9.94 2.14
CA PHE A 78 -18.21 8.62 1.50
C PHE A 78 -19.10 7.61 2.21
N SER A 79 -19.69 7.94 3.37
CA SER A 79 -20.66 7.06 4.04
C SER A 79 -21.97 6.91 3.26
N THR A 80 -22.24 7.88 2.38
CA THR A 80 -23.44 7.94 1.53
C THR A 80 -23.37 7.04 0.29
N LEU A 81 -22.21 6.44 0.01
CA LEU A 81 -22.04 5.53 -1.12
C LEU A 81 -22.97 4.31 -1.00
N PRO A 82 -23.52 3.80 -2.12
CA PRO A 82 -24.29 2.55 -2.12
C PRO A 82 -23.51 1.43 -1.42
N PRO A 83 -24.16 0.56 -0.62
CA PRO A 83 -23.45 -0.36 0.28
C PRO A 83 -22.37 -1.21 -0.39
N LYS A 84 -22.67 -1.75 -1.58
CA LYS A 84 -21.71 -2.54 -2.36
C LYS A 84 -20.52 -1.70 -2.83
N LEU A 85 -20.78 -0.50 -3.34
CA LEU A 85 -19.72 0.40 -3.80
C LEU A 85 -18.83 0.87 -2.64
N ARG A 86 -19.44 1.12 -1.48
CA ARG A 86 -18.71 1.48 -0.27
C ARG A 86 -17.77 0.36 0.18
N GLN A 87 -18.21 -0.89 0.11
CA GLN A 87 -17.38 -2.04 0.46
C GLN A 87 -16.16 -2.13 -0.46
N GLU A 88 -16.36 -2.15 -1.77
CA GLU A 88 -15.26 -2.20 -2.76
C GLU A 88 -14.29 -1.01 -2.60
N PHE A 89 -14.83 0.18 -2.31
CA PHE A 89 -14.01 1.36 -2.06
C PHE A 89 -13.14 1.21 -0.81
N VAL A 90 -13.68 0.68 0.28
CA VAL A 90 -12.91 0.42 1.52
C VAL A 90 -11.84 -0.65 1.27
N ASP A 91 -12.18 -1.73 0.58
CA ASP A 91 -11.23 -2.81 0.26
C ASP A 91 -10.09 -2.30 -0.64
N PHE A 92 -10.40 -1.42 -1.59
CA PHE A 92 -9.40 -0.71 -2.39
C PHE A 92 -8.47 0.16 -1.54
N LEU A 93 -9.01 0.92 -0.56
CA LEU A 93 -8.18 1.75 0.32
C LEU A 93 -7.28 0.91 1.23
N ILE A 94 -7.80 -0.19 1.79
CA ILE A 94 -7.03 -1.11 2.64
C ILE A 94 -5.87 -1.72 1.86
N SER A 95 -6.13 -2.23 0.65
CA SER A 95 -5.08 -2.80 -0.20
C SER A 95 -4.04 -1.76 -0.61
N SER A 96 -4.46 -0.55 -0.98
CA SER A 96 -3.58 0.55 -1.36
C SER A 96 -2.64 0.97 -0.21
N VAL A 97 -3.19 1.18 1.00
CA VAL A 97 -2.37 1.54 2.17
C VAL A 97 -1.44 0.40 2.57
N THR A 98 -1.88 -0.85 2.50
CA THR A 98 -1.06 -2.01 2.86
C THR A 98 0.12 -2.18 1.92
N ALA A 99 -0.06 -1.93 0.61
CA ALA A 99 1.02 -2.00 -0.37
C ALA A 99 2.14 -1.00 -0.04
N GLU A 100 1.78 0.25 0.26
CA GLU A 100 2.73 1.32 0.61
C GLU A 100 3.37 1.13 1.99
N PHE A 101 2.64 0.54 2.94
CA PHE A 101 3.12 0.34 4.31
C PHE A 101 4.39 -0.52 4.36
N SER A 102 4.53 -1.49 3.45
CA SER A 102 5.73 -2.33 3.34
C SER A 102 7.02 -1.53 3.13
N GLY A 103 7.00 -0.50 2.27
CA GLY A 103 8.14 0.38 2.05
C GLY A 103 8.45 1.26 3.26
N CYS A 104 7.42 1.72 3.97
CA CYS A 104 7.58 2.54 5.18
C CYS A 104 8.34 1.79 6.28
N ILE A 105 8.03 0.50 6.47
CA ILE A 105 8.74 -0.38 7.42
C ILE A 105 10.19 -0.60 6.96
N LEU A 106 10.41 -0.90 5.68
CA LEU A 106 11.76 -1.06 5.14
C LEU A 106 12.66 0.16 5.41
N TYR A 107 12.17 1.37 5.13
CA TYR A 107 12.95 2.59 5.40
C TYR A 107 13.21 2.80 6.89
N ALA A 108 12.22 2.49 7.75
CA ALA A 108 12.40 2.57 9.19
C ALA A 108 13.44 1.56 9.72
N GLU A 109 13.48 0.36 9.14
CA GLU A 109 14.47 -0.68 9.47
C GLU A 109 15.87 -0.30 8.99
N ILE A 110 16.01 0.21 7.76
CA ILE A 110 17.28 0.74 7.22
C ILE A 110 17.82 1.84 8.13
N LYS A 111 16.99 2.80 8.55
CA LYS A 111 17.41 3.95 9.36
C LYS A 111 17.86 3.55 10.78
N LYS A 112 17.35 2.46 11.34
CA LYS A 112 17.68 1.99 12.69
C LYS A 112 19.05 1.30 12.76
N ARG A 113 19.54 0.82 11.62
CA ARG A 113 20.87 0.21 11.48
C ARG A 113 21.91 1.30 11.24
#